data_AF-A0A7Z7I088-F1
#
_entry.id   AF-A0A7Z7I088-F1
#
_cell.length_a   1.000
_cell.length_b   1.000
_cell.length_c   1.000
_cell.angle_alpha   90.00
_cell.angle_beta   90.00
_cell.angle_gamma   90.00
#
_symmetry.space_group_name_H-M   'P 1'
#
loop_
_entity.id
_entity.type
_entity.pdbx_description
1 polymer ?
#
loop_
_entity_poly.entity_id
_entity_poly.type
_entity_poly.pdbx_seq_one_letter_code
_entity_poly.pdbx_strand_id
1 'polypeptide(L)'
;MNLNYEEQVENQSYIYNYFKTSIDETSDELKLEVKNFISRIELILSCKYSFENNTLSSDELETYVFMLKLSESWFVHEEILKIASSYGYKTEKPKNKNKFSVADSIQDALAMPKDFCNTQKPYGKPGFFNETKIRDAYLEFLFENEMSTFKKYLNSIFKLRKNARESVQDYIFYLESKSLGSQKGYLLESYNRLTTGPEITPVNIMSVAYAVRNQYVHDGEVIDSGIEDYQIKCELLKACYNFVISYSLIIATQICSDKN
;
A
#
# COMPACT_ATOMS: atom_id res chain seq x y z
N MET A 1 -2.20 -9.11 -21.04
CA MET A 1 -3.40 -9.92 -20.73
C MET A 1 -3.63 -9.81 -19.23
N ASN A 2 -4.78 -9.25 -18.84
CA ASN A 2 -5.07 -8.56 -17.57
C ASN A 2 -5.67 -9.45 -16.46
N LEU A 3 -5.47 -10.77 -16.52
CA LEU A 3 -6.17 -11.73 -15.66
C LEU A 3 -6.04 -11.43 -14.16
N ASN A 4 -4.87 -10.94 -13.71
CA ASN A 4 -4.65 -10.62 -12.30
C ASN A 4 -5.24 -9.25 -11.89
N TYR A 5 -5.44 -8.33 -12.85
CA TYR A 5 -6.03 -7.01 -12.56
C TYR A 5 -7.55 -7.11 -12.44
N GLU A 6 -8.19 -7.88 -13.31
CA GLU A 6 -9.63 -8.17 -13.22
C GLU A 6 -9.97 -8.87 -11.91
N GLU A 7 -9.16 -9.86 -11.48
CA GLU A 7 -9.27 -10.52 -10.17
C GLU A 7 -9.17 -9.51 -9.01
N GLN A 8 -8.25 -8.53 -9.07
CA GLN A 8 -8.14 -7.47 -8.04
C GLN A 8 -9.36 -6.56 -8.00
N VAL A 9 -9.88 -6.14 -9.16
CA VAL A 9 -11.07 -5.27 -9.23
C VAL A 9 -12.31 -6.01 -8.73
N GLU A 10 -12.43 -7.29 -9.05
CA GLU A 10 -13.52 -8.14 -8.57
C GLU A 10 -13.45 -8.31 -7.05
N ASN A 11 -12.29 -8.64 -6.49
CA ASN A 11 -12.08 -8.71 -5.04
C ASN A 11 -12.42 -7.40 -4.34
N GLN A 12 -11.92 -6.27 -4.86
CA GLN A 12 -12.22 -4.95 -4.32
C GLN A 12 -13.73 -4.67 -4.32
N SER A 13 -14.44 -5.13 -5.35
CA SER A 13 -15.91 -5.01 -5.42
C SER A 13 -16.60 -5.85 -4.35
N TYR A 14 -16.14 -7.09 -4.10
CA TYR A 14 -16.67 -7.92 -3.01
C TYR A 14 -16.46 -7.28 -1.64
N ILE A 15 -15.25 -6.77 -1.37
CA ILE A 15 -14.93 -6.10 -0.09
C ILE A 15 -15.79 -4.83 0.06
N TYR A 16 -15.93 -4.03 -0.99
CA TYR A 16 -16.75 -2.81 -0.96
C TYR A 16 -18.24 -3.12 -0.71
N ASN A 17 -18.80 -4.11 -1.39
CA ASN A 17 -20.18 -4.52 -1.15
C ASN A 17 -20.39 -5.01 0.29
N TYR A 18 -19.43 -5.76 0.82
CA TYR A 18 -19.52 -6.23 2.20
C TYR A 18 -19.41 -5.08 3.22
N PHE A 19 -18.55 -4.10 2.95
CA PHE A 19 -18.51 -2.84 3.69
C PHE A 19 -19.87 -2.13 3.66
N LYS A 20 -20.50 -2.00 2.49
CA LYS A 20 -21.81 -1.33 2.33
C LYS A 20 -22.91 -2.03 3.15
N THR A 21 -23.00 -3.35 3.10
CA THR A 21 -23.95 -4.10 3.94
C THR A 21 -23.65 -3.88 5.42
N SER A 22 -22.38 -4.00 5.82
CA SER A 22 -21.99 -3.86 7.22
C SER A 22 -22.30 -2.47 7.76
N ILE A 23 -22.02 -1.40 7.00
CA ILE A 23 -22.31 -0.04 7.45
C ILE A 23 -23.81 0.23 7.51
N ASP A 24 -24.62 -0.30 6.59
CA ASP A 24 -26.07 -0.09 6.59
C ASP A 24 -26.73 -0.66 7.86
N GLU A 25 -26.17 -1.73 8.42
CA GLU A 25 -26.61 -2.39 9.65
C GLU A 25 -26.17 -1.69 10.95
N THR A 26 -25.21 -0.75 10.88
CA THR A 26 -24.69 -0.04 12.06
C THR A 26 -25.55 1.14 12.53
N SER A 27 -25.21 1.68 13.71
CA SER A 27 -25.82 2.88 14.29
C SER A 27 -25.58 4.15 13.45
N ASP A 28 -26.51 5.10 13.55
CA ASP A 28 -26.39 6.41 12.88
C ASP A 28 -25.17 7.22 13.36
N GLU A 29 -24.74 7.00 14.61
CA GLU A 29 -23.53 7.61 15.17
C GLU A 29 -22.29 7.12 14.43
N LEU A 30 -22.13 5.80 14.25
CA LEU A 30 -21.00 5.25 13.52
C LEU A 30 -21.02 5.66 12.03
N LYS A 31 -22.20 5.65 11.40
CA LYS A 31 -22.40 6.17 10.03
C LYS A 31 -21.91 7.61 9.88
N LEU A 32 -22.18 8.46 10.88
CA LEU A 32 -21.71 9.84 10.89
C LEU A 32 -20.19 9.92 11.05
N GLU A 33 -19.59 9.10 11.92
CA GLU A 33 -18.14 9.04 12.11
C GLU A 33 -17.39 8.61 10.84
N VAL A 34 -17.89 7.58 10.14
CA VAL A 34 -17.25 7.08 8.90
C VAL A 34 -17.65 7.86 7.65
N LYS A 35 -18.53 8.86 7.74
CA LYS A 35 -19.05 9.60 6.57
C LYS A 35 -17.95 10.12 5.65
N ASN A 36 -16.90 10.72 6.22
CA ASN A 36 -15.78 11.26 5.44
C ASN A 36 -14.99 10.16 4.74
N PHE A 37 -14.84 9.01 5.38
CA PHE A 37 -14.24 7.83 4.76
C PHE A 37 -15.10 7.34 3.59
N ILE A 38 -16.42 7.21 3.77
CA ILE A 38 -17.36 6.80 2.72
C ILE A 38 -17.28 7.75 1.51
N SER A 39 -17.36 9.06 1.74
CA SER A 39 -17.30 10.03 0.65
C SER A 39 -15.96 9.97 -0.10
N ARG A 40 -14.84 9.77 0.60
CA ARG A 40 -13.53 9.66 -0.07
C ARG A 40 -13.36 8.34 -0.82
N ILE A 41 -13.85 7.23 -0.28
CA ILE A 41 -13.76 5.94 -0.98
C ILE A 41 -14.65 5.93 -2.24
N GLU A 42 -15.86 6.49 -2.17
CA GLU A 42 -16.73 6.63 -3.34
C GLU A 42 -16.11 7.56 -4.39
N LEU A 43 -15.50 8.66 -3.95
CA LEU A 43 -14.79 9.58 -4.83
C LEU A 43 -13.64 8.88 -5.57
N ILE A 44 -12.77 8.15 -4.86
CA ILE A 44 -11.60 7.55 -5.50
C ILE A 44 -11.93 6.39 -6.43
N LEU A 45 -12.94 5.59 -6.08
CA LEU A 45 -13.42 4.48 -6.92
C LEU A 45 -14.10 5.00 -8.21
N SER A 46 -14.76 6.16 -8.15
CA SER A 46 -15.42 6.78 -9.30
C SER A 46 -14.53 7.74 -10.10
N CYS A 47 -13.39 8.17 -9.54
CA CYS A 47 -12.53 9.19 -10.14
C CYS A 47 -11.92 8.71 -11.46
N LYS A 48 -12.11 9.52 -12.50
CA LYS A 48 -11.48 9.37 -13.81
C LYS A 48 -10.56 10.56 -14.04
N TYR A 49 -9.34 10.26 -14.44
CA TYR A 49 -8.32 11.26 -14.77
C TYR A 49 -8.20 11.35 -16.29
N SER A 50 -8.20 12.57 -16.81
CA SER A 50 -8.00 12.85 -18.23
C SER A 50 -6.95 13.94 -18.38
N PHE A 51 -5.98 13.71 -19.26
CA PHE A 51 -4.91 14.68 -19.54
C PHE A 51 -5.08 15.18 -20.97
N GLU A 52 -5.71 16.34 -21.13
CA GLU A 52 -5.88 16.97 -22.45
C GLU A 52 -4.57 17.60 -22.93
N ASN A 53 -4.28 17.50 -24.22
CA ASN A 53 -3.13 18.14 -24.88
C ASN A 53 -1.75 17.81 -24.28
N ASN A 54 -1.56 16.58 -23.78
CA ASN A 54 -0.27 16.12 -23.28
C ASN A 54 0.56 15.44 -24.39
N THR A 55 1.89 15.45 -24.25
CA THR A 55 2.84 14.78 -25.16
C THR A 55 3.38 13.46 -24.62
N LEU A 56 2.82 12.97 -23.51
CA LEU A 56 3.28 11.78 -22.81
C LEU A 56 2.78 10.51 -23.49
N SER A 57 3.53 9.43 -23.35
CA SER A 57 3.10 8.11 -23.78
C SER A 57 1.95 7.58 -22.91
N SER A 58 1.25 6.55 -23.40
CA SER A 58 0.16 5.90 -22.66
C SER A 58 0.63 5.37 -21.30
N ASP A 59 1.84 4.79 -21.23
CA ASP A 59 2.38 4.21 -19.99
C ASP A 59 2.78 5.29 -18.97
N GLU A 60 3.31 6.43 -19.44
CA GLU A 60 3.59 7.59 -18.60
C GLU A 60 2.30 8.17 -18.01
N LEU A 61 1.28 8.36 -18.84
CA LEU A 61 -0.03 8.83 -18.38
C LEU A 61 -0.66 7.90 -17.37
N GLU A 62 -0.62 6.60 -17.63
CA GLU A 62 -1.17 5.62 -16.70
C GLU A 62 -0.40 5.59 -15.38
N THR A 63 0.93 5.74 -15.43
CA THR A 63 1.76 5.90 -14.23
C THR A 63 1.31 7.09 -13.41
N TYR A 64 1.11 8.26 -14.03
CA TYR A 64 0.58 9.46 -13.36
C TYR A 64 -0.79 9.22 -12.71
N VAL A 65 -1.71 8.57 -13.44
CA VAL A 65 -3.02 8.22 -12.89
C VAL A 65 -2.88 7.41 -11.61
N PHE A 66 -2.05 6.36 -11.61
CA PHE A 66 -1.91 5.50 -10.45
C PHE A 66 -1.09 6.12 -9.32
N MET A 67 -0.18 7.06 -9.61
CA MET A 67 0.45 7.88 -8.57
C MET A 67 -0.59 8.76 -7.85
N LEU A 68 -1.44 9.46 -8.60
CA LEU A 68 -2.52 10.28 -8.05
C LEU A 68 -3.51 9.44 -7.24
N LYS A 69 -3.96 8.31 -7.80
CA LYS A 69 -4.85 7.37 -7.11
C LYS A 69 -4.21 6.81 -5.85
N LEU A 70 -2.93 6.43 -5.89
CA LEU A 70 -2.24 5.93 -4.70
C LEU A 70 -2.15 7.01 -3.61
N SER A 71 -1.85 8.24 -3.99
CA SER A 71 -1.83 9.39 -3.07
C SER A 71 -3.20 9.62 -2.41
N GLU A 72 -4.28 9.64 -3.20
CA GLU A 72 -5.64 9.80 -2.67
C GLU A 72 -6.08 8.61 -1.81
N SER A 73 -5.68 7.38 -2.18
CA SER A 73 -5.99 6.18 -1.39
C SER A 73 -5.33 6.21 -0.02
N TRP A 74 -4.17 6.87 0.10
CA TRP A 74 -3.53 7.08 1.38
C TRP A 74 -4.35 8.00 2.28
N PHE A 75 -4.96 9.06 1.74
CA PHE A 75 -5.85 9.91 2.54
C PHE A 75 -7.10 9.17 3.00
N VAL A 76 -7.65 8.28 2.17
CA VAL A 76 -8.72 7.35 2.58
C VAL A 76 -8.26 6.50 3.77
N HIS A 77 -7.06 5.93 3.68
CA HIS A 77 -6.47 5.13 4.74
C HIS A 77 -6.26 5.94 6.04
N GLU A 78 -5.78 7.17 5.94
CA GLU A 78 -5.59 8.05 7.10
C GLU A 78 -6.91 8.38 7.81
N GLU A 79 -8.00 8.59 7.07
CA GLU A 79 -9.31 8.82 7.66
C GLU A 79 -9.77 7.61 8.48
N ILE A 80 -9.71 6.40 7.90
CA ILE A 80 -10.18 5.22 8.64
C ILE A 80 -9.27 4.89 9.83
N LEU A 81 -7.96 5.14 9.73
CA LEU A 81 -7.05 4.95 10.85
C LEU A 81 -7.32 5.87 12.04
N LYS A 82 -7.84 7.08 11.82
CA LYS A 82 -8.25 7.99 12.91
C LYS A 82 -9.40 7.35 13.70
N ILE A 83 -10.38 6.80 12.99
CA ILE A 83 -11.53 6.10 13.55
C ILE A 83 -11.08 4.80 14.22
N ALA A 84 -10.28 3.98 13.55
CA ALA A 84 -9.69 2.77 14.11
C ALA A 84 -8.93 3.05 15.43
N SER A 85 -8.24 4.19 15.50
CA SER A 85 -7.53 4.62 16.70
C SER A 85 -8.46 4.95 17.87
N SER A 86 -9.61 5.61 17.63
CA SER A 86 -10.58 5.93 18.71
C SER A 86 -11.20 4.66 19.30
N TYR A 87 -11.29 3.59 18.52
CA TYR A 87 -11.81 2.30 18.95
C TYR A 87 -10.75 1.29 19.42
N GLY A 88 -9.48 1.70 19.55
CA GLY A 88 -8.43 0.83 20.09
C GLY A 88 -7.92 -0.26 19.15
N TYR A 89 -8.11 -0.07 17.83
CA TYR A 89 -7.52 -0.95 16.79
C TYR A 89 -6.09 -0.57 16.44
N LYS A 90 -5.54 0.50 17.01
CA LYS A 90 -4.15 0.89 16.76
C LYS A 90 -3.21 -0.09 17.45
N THR A 91 -2.18 -0.58 16.76
CA THR A 91 -1.12 -1.31 17.46
C THR A 91 -0.38 -0.36 18.41
N GLU A 92 0.13 -0.88 19.52
CA GLU A 92 1.12 -0.13 20.30
C GLU A 92 2.26 0.33 19.39
N LYS A 93 2.76 1.54 19.62
CA LYS A 93 3.98 2.01 18.96
C LYS A 93 5.08 0.98 19.26
N PRO A 94 5.70 0.36 18.25
CA PRO A 94 6.83 -0.53 18.50
C PRO A 94 7.86 0.25 19.31
N LYS A 95 8.32 -0.30 20.43
CA LYS A 95 9.42 0.29 21.21
C LYS A 95 10.63 0.41 20.29
N ASN A 96 11.27 1.59 20.25
CA ASN A 96 12.50 1.83 19.50
C ASN A 96 13.55 0.78 19.89
N LYS A 97 13.66 -0.29 19.12
CA LYS A 97 14.88 -1.10 19.12
C LYS A 97 15.74 -0.52 18.01
N ASN A 98 16.79 0.17 18.42
CA ASN A 98 17.75 0.75 17.51
C ASN A 98 18.26 -0.30 16.53
N LYS A 99 18.09 0.07 15.26
CA LYS A 99 18.94 -0.17 14.07
C LYS A 99 19.26 -1.62 13.72
N PHE A 100 19.12 -1.95 12.43
CA PHE A 100 20.08 -2.83 11.77
C PHE A 100 21.46 -2.52 12.36
N SER A 101 22.08 -3.44 13.08
CA SER A 101 23.19 -3.10 13.97
C SER A 101 24.45 -2.56 13.27
N VAL A 102 24.41 -2.34 11.94
CA VAL A 102 25.56 -1.90 11.13
C VAL A 102 25.21 -1.01 9.91
N ALA A 103 23.99 -1.03 9.34
CA ALA A 103 23.69 -0.34 8.05
C ALA A 103 22.68 0.81 8.20
N ASP A 104 23.02 2.00 7.67
CA ASP A 104 22.17 3.21 7.70
C ASP A 104 21.43 3.47 6.37
N SER A 105 21.74 2.72 5.30
CA SER A 105 21.09 2.79 3.98
C SER A 105 20.98 1.42 3.29
N ILE A 106 20.19 1.33 2.20
CA ILE A 106 20.18 0.13 1.35
C ILE A 106 21.57 -0.12 0.74
N GLN A 107 22.32 0.95 0.41
CA GLN A 107 23.67 0.82 -0.16
C GLN A 107 24.66 0.23 0.85
N ASP A 108 24.52 0.59 2.13
CA ASP A 108 25.30 -0.02 3.22
C ASP A 108 24.90 -1.48 3.44
N ALA A 109 23.61 -1.81 3.31
CA ALA A 109 23.12 -3.18 3.42
C ALA A 109 23.58 -4.08 2.26
N LEU A 110 23.64 -3.55 1.03
CA LEU A 110 24.14 -4.26 -0.15
C LEU A 110 25.66 -4.51 -0.12
N ALA A 111 26.42 -3.70 0.62
CA ALA A 111 27.87 -3.85 0.79
C ALA A 111 28.26 -4.92 1.83
N MET A 112 27.29 -5.53 2.51
CA MET A 112 27.53 -6.51 3.58
C MET A 112 27.32 -7.96 3.10
N PRO A 113 28.02 -8.95 3.68
CA PRO A 113 27.89 -10.36 3.29
C PRO A 113 26.46 -10.88 3.51
N LYS A 114 25.94 -11.60 2.51
CA LYS A 114 24.55 -12.09 2.40
C LYS A 114 24.07 -12.87 3.63
N ASP A 115 23.13 -12.28 4.37
CA ASP A 115 21.89 -12.88 4.89
C ASP A 115 21.13 -11.83 5.71
N PHE A 116 20.37 -10.96 5.04
CA PHE A 116 19.53 -9.95 5.71
C PHE A 116 18.11 -10.47 5.91
N CYS A 117 17.99 -11.46 6.79
CA CYS A 117 16.72 -11.86 7.38
C CYS A 117 16.91 -11.99 8.88
N ASN A 118 16.84 -10.88 9.62
CA ASN A 118 16.45 -10.96 11.02
C ASN A 118 15.65 -9.73 11.48
N THR A 119 14.57 -10.02 12.18
CA THR A 119 13.38 -9.23 12.44
C THR A 119 13.51 -8.39 13.70
N GLN A 120 13.42 -7.06 13.63
CA GLN A 120 12.93 -6.23 14.76
C GLN A 120 12.26 -4.95 14.23
N LYS A 121 10.97 -4.80 14.53
CA LYS A 121 10.10 -3.66 14.16
C LYS A 121 10.62 -2.32 14.71
N PRO A 122 10.82 -1.28 13.89
CA PRO A 122 10.98 0.09 14.41
C PRO A 122 10.18 1.18 13.66
N TYR A 123 9.46 1.96 14.48
CA TYR A 123 8.89 3.33 14.40
C TYR A 123 8.86 4.10 13.08
N GLY A 124 7.71 4.76 12.76
CA GLY A 124 7.37 5.72 11.68
C GLY A 124 5.86 5.86 11.51
N LYS A 125 5.28 6.87 10.81
CA LYS A 125 3.81 7.05 10.71
C LYS A 125 3.12 6.43 9.45
N PRO A 126 3.34 5.17 9.03
CA PRO A 126 2.21 4.34 8.60
C PRO A 126 1.35 4.13 9.86
N GLY A 127 0.07 4.51 9.85
CA GLY A 127 -0.79 4.10 10.96
C GLY A 127 -0.93 2.58 10.91
N PHE A 128 -0.53 1.91 11.97
CA PHE A 128 -0.65 0.45 12.04
C PHE A 128 -2.01 0.10 12.62
N PHE A 129 -2.85 -0.49 11.79
CA PHE A 129 -3.99 -1.27 12.26
C PHE A 129 -3.47 -2.58 12.85
N ASN A 130 -4.02 -3.00 13.98
CA ASN A 130 -3.71 -4.29 14.56
C ASN A 130 -4.46 -5.38 13.81
N GLU A 131 -3.81 -6.01 12.84
CA GLU A 131 -4.38 -7.09 12.02
C GLU A 131 -4.95 -8.24 12.87
N THR A 132 -4.48 -8.47 14.11
CA THR A 132 -5.08 -9.46 15.03
C THR A 132 -6.48 -9.06 15.53
N LYS A 133 -6.98 -7.89 15.12
CA LYS A 133 -8.33 -7.41 15.40
C LYS A 133 -9.28 -7.69 14.23
N ILE A 134 -8.78 -8.18 13.10
CA ILE A 134 -9.66 -8.84 12.12
C ILE A 134 -10.12 -10.13 12.80
N ARG A 135 -11.43 -10.26 12.98
CA ARG A 135 -12.07 -11.38 13.69
C ARG A 135 -13.20 -11.99 12.88
N ASP A 136 -13.73 -11.23 11.93
CA ASP A 136 -14.67 -11.77 10.97
C ASP A 136 -13.94 -12.72 10.02
N ALA A 137 -14.37 -13.97 10.00
CA ALA A 137 -13.71 -15.02 9.21
C ALA A 137 -13.75 -14.74 7.70
N TYR A 138 -14.78 -14.03 7.22
CA TYR A 138 -14.85 -13.65 5.81
C TYR A 138 -13.90 -12.49 5.51
N LEU A 139 -13.72 -11.52 6.43
CA LEU A 139 -12.68 -10.51 6.32
C LEU A 139 -11.27 -11.09 6.38
N GLU A 140 -11.02 -12.07 7.23
CA GLU A 140 -9.73 -12.79 7.27
C GLU A 140 -9.45 -13.44 5.90
N PHE A 141 -10.43 -14.15 5.34
CA PHE A 141 -10.34 -14.74 4.01
C PHE A 141 -10.07 -13.70 2.92
N LEU A 142 -10.82 -12.59 2.90
CA LEU A 142 -10.65 -11.51 1.93
C LEU A 142 -9.27 -10.87 2.04
N PHE A 143 -8.78 -10.67 3.27
CA PHE A 143 -7.46 -10.12 3.52
C PHE A 143 -6.33 -11.04 3.03
N GLU A 144 -6.40 -12.34 3.34
CA GLU A 144 -5.45 -13.34 2.85
C GLU A 144 -5.47 -13.42 1.32
N ASN A 145 -6.67 -13.36 0.72
CA ASN A 145 -6.83 -13.35 -0.72
C ASN A 145 -6.19 -12.12 -1.37
N GLU A 146 -6.31 -10.93 -0.76
CA GLU A 146 -5.67 -9.70 -1.24
C GLU A 146 -4.15 -9.79 -1.17
N MET A 147 -3.60 -10.33 -0.08
CA MET A 147 -2.16 -10.59 0.05
C MET A 147 -1.66 -11.57 -1.02
N SER A 148 -2.41 -12.64 -1.27
CA SER A 148 -2.12 -13.63 -2.31
C SER A 148 -2.16 -13.00 -3.70
N THR A 149 -3.18 -12.18 -3.96
CA THR A 149 -3.41 -11.52 -5.25
C THR A 149 -2.31 -10.49 -5.53
N PHE A 150 -1.94 -9.68 -4.54
CA PHE A 150 -0.79 -8.76 -4.65
C PHE A 150 0.49 -9.53 -5.01
N LYS A 151 0.76 -10.66 -4.34
CA LYS A 151 1.94 -11.50 -4.62
C LYS A 151 1.90 -12.11 -6.02
N LYS A 152 0.75 -12.61 -6.49
CA LYS A 152 0.57 -13.11 -7.86
C LYS A 152 0.85 -12.01 -8.88
N TYR A 153 0.32 -10.81 -8.64
CA TYR A 153 0.50 -9.65 -9.49
C TYR A 153 1.98 -9.28 -9.63
N LEU A 154 2.67 -9.11 -8.49
CA LEU A 154 4.09 -8.76 -8.48
C LEU A 154 4.95 -9.83 -9.18
N ASN A 155 4.67 -11.11 -8.95
CA ASN A 155 5.34 -12.19 -9.66
C ASN A 155 5.06 -12.20 -11.17
N SER A 156 3.88 -11.75 -11.60
CA SER A 156 3.56 -11.64 -13.03
C SER A 156 4.38 -10.54 -13.69
N ILE A 157 4.58 -9.40 -13.03
CA ILE A 157 5.49 -8.34 -13.47
C ILE A 157 6.90 -8.92 -13.68
N PHE A 158 7.43 -9.63 -12.69
CA PHE A 158 8.78 -10.20 -12.74
C PHE A 158 8.98 -11.28 -13.80
N LYS A 159 7.92 -12.01 -14.17
CA LYS A 159 7.99 -13.04 -15.23
C LYS A 159 7.91 -12.45 -16.63
N LEU A 160 7.10 -11.40 -16.81
CA LEU A 160 6.78 -10.85 -18.13
C LEU A 160 7.81 -9.85 -18.64
N ARG A 161 8.61 -9.26 -17.76
CA ARG A 161 9.50 -8.14 -18.09
C ARG A 161 10.93 -8.45 -17.67
N LYS A 162 11.84 -8.38 -18.64
CA LYS A 162 13.28 -8.52 -18.39
C LYS A 162 13.72 -7.38 -17.46
N ASN A 163 14.51 -7.71 -16.43
CA ASN A 163 15.02 -6.78 -15.42
C ASN A 163 13.97 -6.14 -14.49
N ALA A 164 12.71 -6.60 -14.48
CA ALA A 164 11.69 -5.95 -13.67
C ALA A 164 11.93 -6.04 -12.16
N ARG A 165 12.63 -7.08 -11.70
CA ARG A 165 13.01 -7.17 -10.30
C ARG A 165 13.99 -6.06 -9.94
N GLU A 166 15.02 -5.89 -10.75
CA GLU A 166 16.05 -4.86 -10.62
C GLU A 166 15.43 -3.47 -10.69
N SER A 167 14.51 -3.22 -11.65
CA SER A 167 13.81 -1.92 -11.72
C SER A 167 12.95 -1.64 -10.48
N VAL A 168 12.22 -2.63 -9.94
CA VAL A 168 11.47 -2.44 -8.69
C VAL A 168 12.42 -2.19 -7.51
N GLN A 169 13.58 -2.85 -7.48
CA GLN A 169 14.62 -2.61 -6.48
C GLN A 169 15.17 -1.18 -6.57
N ASP A 170 15.54 -0.74 -7.77
CA ASP A 170 16.05 0.62 -8.03
C ASP A 170 15.02 1.68 -7.65
N TYR A 171 13.73 1.39 -7.83
CA TYR A 171 12.67 2.29 -7.39
C TYR A 171 12.56 2.41 -5.88
N ILE A 172 12.55 1.28 -5.18
CA ILE A 172 12.50 1.28 -3.72
C ILE A 172 13.76 1.96 -3.16
N PHE A 173 14.91 1.78 -3.82
CA PHE A 173 16.14 2.49 -3.51
C PHE A 173 16.00 4.01 -3.70
N TYR A 174 15.45 4.45 -4.83
CA TYR A 174 15.14 5.85 -5.06
C TYR A 174 14.21 6.42 -3.97
N LEU A 175 13.12 5.72 -3.64
CA LEU A 175 12.17 6.14 -2.61
C LEU A 175 12.84 6.23 -1.22
N GLU A 176 13.77 5.32 -0.91
CA GLU A 176 14.54 5.35 0.34
C GLU A 176 15.46 6.57 0.39
N SER A 177 16.12 6.90 -0.72
CA SER A 177 17.02 8.06 -0.81
C SER A 177 16.32 9.39 -0.52
N LYS A 178 15.00 9.45 -0.79
CA LYS A 178 14.14 10.61 -0.54
C LYS A 178 13.38 10.55 0.79
N SER A 179 13.39 9.41 1.44
CA SER A 179 12.69 9.19 2.70
C SER A 179 13.50 9.70 3.89
N LEU A 180 12.81 10.04 4.99
CA LEU A 180 13.45 10.45 6.24
C LEU A 180 13.10 9.53 7.40
N GLY A 181 14.05 9.44 8.33
CA GLY A 181 13.91 8.73 9.60
C GLY A 181 13.40 7.31 9.43
N SER A 182 12.25 7.05 10.03
CA SER A 182 11.58 5.76 10.05
C SER A 182 11.28 5.11 8.72
N GLN A 183 10.95 5.94 7.73
CA GLN A 183 10.44 5.46 6.45
C GLN A 183 11.53 4.70 5.69
N LYS A 184 12.79 5.12 5.85
CA LYS A 184 13.97 4.44 5.31
C LYS A 184 14.07 2.99 5.77
N GLY A 185 13.87 2.75 7.07
CA GLY A 185 13.93 1.41 7.65
C GLY A 185 12.88 0.46 7.06
N TYR A 186 11.64 0.95 6.88
CA TYR A 186 10.58 0.12 6.28
C TYR A 186 10.80 -0.14 4.79
N LEU A 187 11.36 0.82 4.05
CA LEU A 187 11.66 0.63 2.63
C LEU A 187 12.79 -0.39 2.43
N LEU A 188 13.78 -0.43 3.32
CA LEU A 188 14.82 -1.46 3.31
C LEU A 188 14.24 -2.86 3.53
N GLU A 189 13.29 -3.02 4.47
CA GLU A 189 12.61 -4.29 4.67
C GLU A 189 11.78 -4.68 3.43
N SER A 190 11.03 -3.73 2.86
CA SER A 190 10.24 -3.93 1.65
C SER A 190 11.07 -4.27 0.43
N TYR A 191 12.28 -3.69 0.31
CA TYR A 191 13.21 -3.95 -0.79
C TYR A 191 13.44 -5.45 -0.94
N ASN A 192 13.81 -6.15 0.13
CA ASN A 192 14.03 -7.60 0.09
C ASN A 192 12.72 -8.36 -0.01
N ARG A 193 11.71 -8.00 0.80
CA ARG A 193 10.45 -8.75 0.92
C ARG A 193 9.64 -8.78 -0.37
N LEU A 194 9.58 -7.67 -1.10
CA LEU A 194 8.83 -7.57 -2.35
C LEU A 194 9.55 -8.26 -3.52
N THR A 195 10.88 -8.36 -3.50
CA THR A 195 11.66 -8.75 -4.69
C THR A 195 12.20 -10.17 -4.61
N THR A 196 12.54 -10.63 -3.41
CA THR A 196 13.22 -11.91 -3.15
C THR A 196 12.71 -12.66 -1.92
N GLY A 197 11.90 -12.02 -1.06
CA GLY A 197 11.46 -12.58 0.21
C GLY A 197 10.37 -13.64 0.09
N PRO A 198 10.36 -14.65 0.97
CA PRO A 198 9.35 -15.73 0.94
C PRO A 198 7.96 -15.25 1.35
N GLU A 199 7.89 -14.27 2.25
CA GLU A 199 6.64 -13.74 2.82
C GLU A 199 6.63 -12.21 2.73
N ILE A 200 5.61 -11.67 2.07
CA ILE A 200 5.28 -10.24 2.02
C ILE A 200 4.28 -9.98 3.14
N THR A 201 4.49 -8.91 3.91
CA THR A 201 3.54 -8.44 4.92
C THR A 201 2.86 -7.14 4.48
N PRO A 202 1.69 -6.79 5.04
CA PRO A 202 1.00 -5.53 4.74
C PRO A 202 1.89 -4.32 4.96
N VAL A 203 2.70 -4.34 6.02
CA VAL A 203 3.66 -3.27 6.33
C VAL A 203 4.63 -3.05 5.17
N ASN A 204 5.03 -4.11 4.46
CA ASN A 204 5.94 -3.97 3.33
C ASN A 204 5.30 -3.25 2.13
N ILE A 205 4.01 -3.50 1.90
CA ILE A 205 3.26 -2.87 0.80
C ILE A 205 2.92 -1.42 1.17
N MET A 206 2.43 -1.20 2.39
CA MET A 206 2.03 0.11 2.91
C MET A 206 3.20 1.08 3.03
N SER A 207 4.42 0.60 3.32
CA SER A 207 5.60 1.47 3.37
C SER A 207 6.00 2.02 2.00
N VAL A 208 5.91 1.20 0.94
CA VAL A 208 6.12 1.63 -0.44
C VAL A 208 5.03 2.61 -0.84
N ALA A 209 3.76 2.29 -0.59
CA ALA A 209 2.64 3.19 -0.85
C ALA A 209 2.82 4.56 -0.18
N TYR A 210 3.20 4.57 1.09
CA TYR A 210 3.48 5.79 1.84
C TYR A 210 4.65 6.59 1.27
N ALA A 211 5.71 5.92 0.82
CA ALA A 211 6.87 6.57 0.21
C ALA A 211 6.54 7.23 -1.12
N VAL A 212 5.78 6.56 -1.98
CA VAL A 212 5.29 7.17 -3.22
C VAL A 212 4.46 8.41 -2.92
N ARG A 213 3.51 8.31 -1.97
CA ARG A 213 2.68 9.45 -1.55
C ARG A 213 3.52 10.60 -0.98
N ASN A 214 4.49 10.32 -0.12
CA ASN A 214 5.32 11.36 0.47
C ASN A 214 6.17 12.07 -0.58
N GLN A 215 6.71 11.32 -1.55
CA GLN A 215 7.43 11.90 -2.66
C GLN A 215 6.53 12.87 -3.45
N TYR A 216 5.31 12.42 -3.79
CA TYR A 216 4.31 13.23 -4.47
C TYR A 216 3.98 14.53 -3.71
N VAL A 217 3.73 14.43 -2.40
CA VAL A 217 3.31 15.57 -1.56
C VAL A 217 4.41 16.59 -1.32
N HIS A 218 5.67 16.17 -1.20
CA HIS A 218 6.77 17.04 -0.78
C HIS A 218 7.61 17.60 -1.94
N ASP A 219 7.84 16.81 -2.97
CA ASP A 219 8.77 17.18 -4.05
C ASP A 219 8.06 17.35 -5.41
N GLY A 220 6.74 17.15 -5.46
CA GLY A 220 6.01 17.03 -6.72
C GLY A 220 6.41 15.76 -7.50
N GLU A 221 5.92 15.63 -8.73
CA GLU A 221 6.26 14.47 -9.56
C GLU A 221 7.45 14.75 -10.48
N VAL A 222 8.39 13.81 -10.46
CA VAL A 222 9.34 13.62 -11.54
C VAL A 222 9.14 12.19 -12.04
N ILE A 223 8.68 12.08 -13.28
CA ILE A 223 8.49 10.81 -14.00
C ILE A 223 9.78 9.97 -13.88
N ASP A 224 10.91 10.65 -14.04
CA ASP A 224 12.28 10.15 -13.94
C ASP A 224 12.67 9.91 -12.47
N SER A 225 12.11 8.87 -11.87
CA SER A 225 12.30 8.50 -10.47
C SER A 225 12.71 7.04 -10.31
N GLY A 226 13.89 6.68 -10.84
CA GLY A 226 14.54 5.38 -10.56
C GLY A 226 13.98 4.17 -11.31
N ILE A 227 12.93 4.33 -12.13
CA ILE A 227 12.49 3.32 -13.12
C ILE A 227 12.37 4.01 -14.48
N GLU A 228 13.16 3.56 -15.46
CA GLU A 228 13.05 4.01 -16.86
C GLU A 228 11.86 3.34 -17.60
N ASP A 229 11.52 2.09 -17.23
CA ASP A 229 10.36 1.38 -17.78
C ASP A 229 9.07 1.75 -17.02
N TYR A 230 8.35 2.75 -17.54
CA TYR A 230 7.11 3.23 -16.95
C TYR A 230 6.05 2.16 -16.77
N GLN A 231 6.07 1.10 -17.59
CA GLN A 231 5.11 0.04 -17.44
C GLN A 231 5.37 -0.76 -16.16
N ILE A 232 6.61 -1.07 -15.82
CA ILE A 232 6.94 -1.74 -14.55
C ILE A 232 6.50 -0.87 -13.35
N LYS A 233 6.77 0.43 -13.42
CA LYS A 233 6.38 1.39 -12.38
C LYS A 233 4.85 1.47 -12.24
N CYS A 234 4.15 1.64 -13.35
CA CYS A 234 2.69 1.69 -13.41
C CYS A 234 2.05 0.45 -12.77
N GLU A 235 2.53 -0.74 -13.12
CA GLU A 235 2.02 -2.01 -12.60
C GLU A 235 2.26 -2.16 -11.09
N LEU A 236 3.41 -1.73 -10.57
CA LEU A 236 3.65 -1.69 -9.13
C LEU A 236 2.70 -0.73 -8.41
N LEU A 237 2.50 0.46 -8.96
CA LEU A 237 1.61 1.49 -8.39
C LEU A 237 0.16 1.02 -8.38
N LYS A 238 -0.30 0.36 -9.45
CA LYS A 238 -1.61 -0.31 -9.53
C LYS A 238 -1.80 -1.30 -8.39
N ALA A 239 -0.83 -2.19 -8.19
CA ALA A 239 -0.89 -3.20 -7.15
C ALA A 239 -0.93 -2.57 -5.75
N CYS A 240 -0.11 -1.54 -5.50
CA CYS A 240 -0.13 -0.79 -4.24
C CYS A 240 -1.47 -0.07 -4.03
N TYR A 241 -2.02 0.58 -5.05
CA TYR A 241 -3.29 1.29 -4.97
C TYR A 241 -4.44 0.34 -4.61
N ASN A 242 -4.55 -0.77 -5.33
CA ASN A 242 -5.59 -1.77 -5.09
C ASN A 242 -5.49 -2.31 -3.65
N PHE A 243 -4.28 -2.64 -3.21
CA PHE A 243 -4.05 -3.13 -1.85
C PHE A 243 -4.43 -2.10 -0.78
N VAL A 244 -4.02 -0.82 -0.92
CA VAL A 244 -4.34 0.23 0.07
C VAL A 244 -5.84 0.42 0.20
N ILE A 245 -6.58 0.37 -0.90
CA ILE A 245 -8.04 0.49 -0.89
C ILE A 245 -8.67 -0.72 -0.21
N SER A 246 -8.34 -1.94 -0.65
CA SER A 246 -8.87 -3.16 -0.06
C SER A 246 -8.57 -3.24 1.43
N TYR A 247 -7.35 -2.90 1.83
CA TYR A 247 -6.94 -2.87 3.23
C TYR A 247 -7.73 -1.85 4.05
N SER A 248 -7.96 -0.65 3.50
CA SER A 248 -8.75 0.39 4.18
C SER A 248 -10.22 0.00 4.32
N LEU A 249 -10.79 -0.67 3.31
CA LEU A 249 -12.15 -1.21 3.37
C LEU A 249 -12.26 -2.34 4.40
N ILE A 250 -11.30 -3.27 4.44
CA ILE A 250 -11.28 -4.36 5.44
C ILE A 250 -11.27 -3.79 6.87
N ILE A 251 -10.44 -2.77 7.13
CA ILE A 251 -10.41 -2.09 8.42
C ILE A 251 -11.78 -1.47 8.73
N ALA A 252 -12.37 -0.77 7.77
CA ALA A 252 -13.67 -0.12 7.96
C ALA A 252 -14.77 -1.14 8.23
N THR A 253 -14.82 -2.23 7.47
CA THR A 253 -15.78 -3.31 7.67
C THR A 253 -15.61 -3.95 9.04
N GLN A 254 -14.40 -4.26 9.46
CA GLN A 254 -14.16 -4.83 10.80
C GLN A 254 -14.66 -3.90 11.91
N ILE A 255 -14.46 -2.59 11.78
CA ILE A 255 -14.98 -1.61 12.74
C ILE A 255 -16.52 -1.63 12.76
N CYS A 256 -17.16 -1.73 11.59
CA CYS A 256 -18.62 -1.83 11.50
C CYS A 256 -19.15 -3.12 12.12
N SER A 257 -18.55 -4.26 11.77
CA SER A 257 -18.94 -5.59 12.27
C SER A 257 -18.83 -5.71 13.79
N ASP A 258 -17.80 -5.12 14.40
CA ASP A 258 -17.63 -5.13 15.87
C ASP A 258 -18.58 -4.16 16.61
N LYS A 259 -19.37 -3.37 15.88
CA LYS A 259 -20.28 -2.34 16.41
C LYS A 259 -21.75 -2.55 16.04
N ASN A 260 -22.07 -3.64 15.32
CA ASN A 260 -23.42 -4.19 15.23
C ASN A 260 -23.76 -4.94 16.52
#